data_AF-A0A7X3QRD6-F1
#
_entry.id   AF-A0A7X3QRD6-F1
#
_cell.length_a   1.000
_cell.length_b   1.000
_cell.length_c   1.000
_cell.angle_alpha   90.00
_cell.angle_beta   90.00
_cell.angle_gamma   90.00
#
_symmetry.space_group_name_H-M   'P 1'
#
loop_
_entity.id
_entity.type
_entity.pdbx_description
1 polymer ?
#
loop_
_entity_poly.entity_id
_entity_poly.type
_entity_poly.pdbx_seq_one_letter_code
_entity_poly.pdbx_strand_id
1 'polypeptide(L)'
;MEDFAQYDAVGLAELIRRKEVTPLELVDEVIDRIERVNPTLNGVTIKMYDHARELAQGDIGNGPLAGVPFLLKDFLAEYAGVEYSASSRFLQGFVPDRDTELVKRFKAGGFITVAKTNLPEFAIGATTEPRLTGATHNPWDTSRTPGGSSGGAGAMVASGVVPVAHGNDAGGSIRIPAAACGTVGLKPTRGRNPLGPYFGEVFSGFVAEHVLTRTVRDTAAVLDITAGPDVGDWYPAPPQSTSYLEEAGTPPGRLRIAFSAESPTGTEVHPDCANAVRDIAALCEELGHDVEERSPDHDTHGLWLDWTTMMSAGVAWGVHGWEERIGRKVEPGEIEPFIAALVERGDAVGAPAYLAHLERLQLGAREIGKFFTEHDVWLTPTLGEPPLPLGILTYDSGDPFELRRRQATFSPFTYIANVTGQPGISLPLAWNGDDLPIGIHFLGRYGDEATLLRLSGQLEEARPWKDRRPPVSA
;
A
#
# COMPACT_ATOMS: atom_id res chain seq x y z
N MET A 1 -11.86 -24.89 -6.42
CA MET A 1 -11.98 -24.56 -7.86
C MET A 1 -10.60 -24.55 -8.49
N GLU A 2 -10.30 -25.45 -9.43
CA GLU A 2 -8.95 -25.61 -10.00
C GLU A 2 -8.42 -24.32 -10.70
N ASP A 3 -9.33 -23.48 -11.24
CA ASP A 3 -8.95 -22.28 -12.01
C ASP A 3 -9.04 -20.94 -11.24
N PHE A 4 -9.28 -20.92 -9.92
CA PHE A 4 -9.46 -19.65 -9.17
C PHE A 4 -8.34 -18.63 -9.38
N ALA A 5 -7.08 -19.08 -9.39
CA ALA A 5 -5.91 -18.22 -9.57
C ALA A 5 -5.79 -17.60 -10.98
N GLN A 6 -6.58 -18.07 -11.96
CA GLN A 6 -6.62 -17.48 -13.31
C GLN A 6 -7.52 -16.23 -13.38
N TYR A 7 -8.44 -16.09 -12.42
CA TYR A 7 -9.34 -14.95 -12.36
C TYR A 7 -8.79 -13.88 -11.42
N ASP A 8 -9.00 -12.63 -11.82
CA ASP A 8 -8.88 -11.47 -10.95
C ASP A 8 -10.24 -11.13 -10.33
N ALA A 9 -10.34 -10.10 -9.48
CA ALA A 9 -11.58 -9.78 -8.78
C ALA A 9 -12.71 -9.41 -9.74
N VAL A 10 -12.42 -8.61 -10.78
CA VAL A 10 -13.41 -8.28 -11.82
C VAL A 10 -13.93 -9.55 -12.50
N GLY A 11 -13.04 -10.51 -12.81
CA GLY A 11 -13.39 -11.81 -13.37
C GLY A 11 -14.23 -12.67 -12.43
N LEU A 12 -13.87 -12.76 -11.15
CA LEU A 12 -14.64 -13.51 -10.15
C LEU A 12 -16.04 -12.94 -9.95
N ALA A 13 -16.16 -11.60 -9.90
CA ALA A 13 -17.47 -10.94 -9.81
C ALA A 13 -18.34 -11.24 -11.05
N GLU A 14 -17.74 -11.38 -12.23
CA GLU A 14 -18.47 -11.75 -13.45
C GLU A 14 -18.98 -13.19 -13.39
N LEU A 15 -18.19 -14.14 -12.87
CA LEU A 15 -18.64 -15.52 -12.66
C LEU A 15 -19.83 -15.58 -11.68
N ILE A 16 -19.79 -14.77 -10.61
CA ILE A 16 -20.91 -14.64 -9.67
C ILE A 16 -22.16 -14.08 -10.37
N ARG A 17 -22.02 -13.00 -11.15
CA ARG A 17 -23.14 -12.40 -11.90
C ARG A 17 -23.78 -13.39 -12.89
N ARG A 18 -22.96 -14.21 -13.55
CA ARG A 18 -23.40 -15.28 -14.46
C ARG A 18 -23.94 -16.52 -13.73
N LYS A 19 -23.82 -16.55 -12.40
CA LYS A 19 -24.20 -17.70 -11.54
C LYS A 19 -23.42 -18.97 -11.87
N GLU A 20 -22.21 -18.82 -12.38
CA GLU A 20 -21.28 -19.92 -12.63
C GLU A 20 -20.61 -20.37 -11.32
N VAL A 21 -20.46 -19.45 -10.37
CA VAL A 21 -20.04 -19.70 -8.98
C VAL A 21 -20.89 -18.86 -8.03
N THR A 22 -20.93 -19.26 -6.77
CA THR A 22 -21.56 -18.51 -5.68
C THR A 22 -20.51 -17.79 -4.82
N PRO A 23 -20.86 -16.69 -4.13
CA PRO A 23 -19.95 -16.05 -3.17
C PRO A 23 -19.47 -17.01 -2.09
N LEU A 24 -20.33 -17.93 -1.63
CA LEU A 24 -19.98 -18.91 -0.60
C LEU A 24 -18.90 -19.88 -1.09
N GLU A 25 -19.01 -20.37 -2.34
CA GLU A 25 -17.95 -21.21 -2.95
C GLU A 25 -16.62 -20.47 -3.06
N LEU A 26 -16.64 -19.16 -3.37
CA LEU A 26 -15.42 -18.37 -3.41
C LEU A 26 -14.84 -18.10 -2.02
N VAL A 27 -15.68 -17.88 -1.00
CA VAL A 27 -15.23 -17.72 0.39
C VAL A 27 -14.60 -19.01 0.89
N ASP A 28 -15.25 -20.16 0.69
CA ASP A 28 -14.69 -21.45 1.09
C ASP A 28 -13.38 -21.77 0.36
N GLU A 29 -13.29 -21.47 -0.94
CA GLU A 29 -12.04 -21.58 -1.69
C GLU A 29 -10.93 -20.69 -1.10
N VAL A 30 -11.21 -19.43 -0.77
CA VAL A 30 -10.20 -18.55 -0.16
C VAL A 30 -9.79 -19.04 1.22
N ILE A 31 -10.71 -19.56 2.02
CA ILE A 31 -10.40 -20.16 3.33
C ILE A 31 -9.42 -21.34 3.15
N ASP A 32 -9.70 -22.25 2.22
CA ASP A 32 -8.82 -23.39 1.92
C ASP A 32 -7.43 -22.94 1.45
N ARG A 33 -7.37 -21.87 0.63
CA ARG A 33 -6.10 -21.26 0.19
C ARG A 33 -5.31 -20.66 1.35
N ILE A 34 -5.99 -19.95 2.26
CA ILE A 34 -5.35 -19.40 3.48
C ILE A 34 -4.79 -20.54 4.33
N GLU A 35 -5.57 -21.58 4.63
CA GLU A 35 -5.10 -22.69 5.47
C GLU A 35 -3.91 -23.44 4.86
N ARG A 36 -3.79 -23.47 3.53
CA ARG A 36 -2.67 -24.11 2.84
C ARG A 36 -1.41 -23.26 2.80
N VAL A 37 -1.53 -21.96 2.54
CA VAL A 37 -0.38 -21.07 2.28
C VAL A 37 0.08 -20.33 3.55
N ASN A 38 -0.85 -19.90 4.39
CA ASN A 38 -0.56 -19.06 5.54
C ASN A 38 0.38 -19.70 6.58
N PRO A 39 0.40 -21.03 6.81
CA PRO A 39 1.40 -21.64 7.68
C PRO A 39 2.85 -21.39 7.25
N THR A 40 3.09 -21.12 5.96
CA THR A 40 4.42 -20.81 5.42
C THR A 40 4.66 -19.29 5.36
N LEU A 41 3.65 -18.50 5.02
CA LEU A 41 3.82 -17.06 4.76
C LEU A 41 3.48 -16.14 5.93
N ASN A 42 2.65 -16.57 6.87
CA ASN A 42 2.17 -15.74 8.00
C ASN A 42 1.67 -14.35 7.56
N GLY A 43 0.86 -14.32 6.49
CA GLY A 43 0.26 -13.09 5.96
C GLY A 43 -1.08 -12.74 6.58
N VAL A 44 -1.79 -13.72 7.15
CA VAL A 44 -3.09 -13.58 7.83
C VAL A 44 -2.93 -13.85 9.33
N THR A 45 -3.45 -12.94 10.15
CA THR A 45 -3.34 -12.99 11.62
C THR A 45 -4.68 -13.11 12.33
N ILE A 46 -5.77 -12.56 11.76
CA ILE A 46 -7.10 -12.58 12.37
C ILE A 46 -8.08 -13.19 11.37
N LYS A 47 -8.56 -14.40 11.64
CA LYS A 47 -9.50 -15.13 10.76
C LYS A 47 -10.92 -14.64 11.01
N MET A 48 -11.69 -14.44 9.93
CA MET A 48 -13.10 -14.02 9.97
C MET A 48 -14.01 -15.01 9.24
N TYR A 49 -13.67 -16.30 9.23
CA TYR A 49 -14.25 -17.29 8.32
C TYR A 49 -15.75 -17.49 8.49
N ASP A 50 -16.23 -17.67 9.71
CA ASP A 50 -17.66 -17.90 9.96
C ASP A 50 -18.47 -16.64 9.60
N HIS A 51 -17.95 -15.48 10.00
CA HIS A 51 -18.51 -14.18 9.62
C HIS A 51 -18.55 -13.99 8.09
N ALA A 52 -17.50 -14.40 7.37
CA ALA A 52 -17.44 -14.33 5.92
C ALA A 52 -18.45 -15.27 5.23
N ARG A 53 -18.64 -16.48 5.76
CA ARG A 53 -19.66 -17.42 5.26
C ARG A 53 -21.07 -16.90 5.48
N GLU A 54 -21.35 -16.29 6.62
CA GLU A 54 -22.63 -15.65 6.91
C GLU A 54 -22.92 -14.51 5.92
N LEU A 55 -21.93 -13.63 5.67
CA LEU A 55 -22.06 -12.57 4.66
C LEU A 55 -22.28 -13.12 3.25
N ALA A 56 -21.60 -14.21 2.88
CA ALA A 56 -21.70 -14.82 1.56
C ALA A 56 -23.08 -15.42 1.25
N GLN A 57 -23.87 -15.74 2.29
CA GLN A 57 -25.25 -16.23 2.17
C GLN A 57 -26.28 -15.09 2.15
N GLY A 58 -25.87 -13.87 2.51
CA GLY A 58 -26.73 -12.70 2.56
C GLY A 58 -26.90 -11.99 1.21
N ASP A 59 -27.41 -10.76 1.27
CA ASP A 59 -27.45 -9.86 0.12
C ASP A 59 -26.07 -9.25 -0.11
N ILE A 60 -25.40 -9.69 -1.18
CA ILE A 60 -24.08 -9.20 -1.59
C ILE A 60 -24.15 -7.90 -2.41
N GLY A 61 -25.36 -7.38 -2.67
CA GLY A 61 -25.58 -6.22 -3.53
C GLY A 61 -25.30 -6.50 -5.02
N ASN A 62 -25.21 -5.43 -5.81
CA ASN A 62 -25.01 -5.48 -7.27
C ASN A 62 -23.83 -4.60 -7.73
N GLY A 63 -22.92 -4.26 -6.82
CA GLY A 63 -21.69 -3.52 -7.13
C GLY A 63 -20.77 -4.27 -8.11
N PRO A 64 -19.78 -3.59 -8.73
CA PRO A 64 -18.93 -4.17 -9.76
C PRO A 64 -18.10 -5.37 -9.26
N LEU A 65 -17.82 -5.42 -7.94
CA LEU A 65 -17.06 -6.48 -7.26
C LEU A 65 -17.89 -7.22 -6.18
N ALA A 66 -19.22 -7.18 -6.29
CA ALA A 66 -20.11 -7.81 -5.33
C ALA A 66 -19.85 -9.32 -5.19
N GLY A 67 -19.74 -9.80 -3.95
CA GLY A 67 -19.48 -11.18 -3.58
C GLY A 67 -18.02 -11.62 -3.65
N VAL A 68 -17.09 -10.75 -4.04
CA VAL A 68 -15.67 -11.11 -4.12
C VAL A 68 -15.06 -11.19 -2.71
N PRO A 69 -14.42 -12.32 -2.33
CA PRO A 69 -13.68 -12.41 -1.07
C PRO A 69 -12.40 -11.55 -1.11
N PHE A 70 -12.13 -10.84 -0.03
CA PHE A 70 -10.94 -9.98 0.11
C PHE A 70 -10.35 -10.05 1.53
N LEU A 71 -9.15 -9.49 1.68
CA LEU A 71 -8.47 -9.38 2.97
C LEU A 71 -8.32 -7.92 3.41
N LEU A 72 -8.45 -7.67 4.72
CA LEU A 72 -8.36 -6.34 5.31
C LEU A 72 -7.04 -6.15 6.08
N LYS A 73 -6.24 -5.11 5.82
CA LYS A 73 -5.12 -4.79 6.74
C LYS A 73 -5.64 -4.46 8.14
N ASP A 74 -5.01 -5.00 9.19
CA ASP A 74 -5.39 -4.73 10.58
C ASP A 74 -4.86 -3.37 11.10
N PHE A 75 -5.06 -2.31 10.31
CA PHE A 75 -4.67 -0.95 10.65
C PHE A 75 -5.51 0.10 9.95
N LEU A 76 -5.97 1.10 10.70
CA LEU A 76 -6.90 2.19 10.32
C LEU A 76 -8.29 1.72 9.88
N ALA A 77 -8.41 0.65 9.11
CA ALA A 77 -9.68 0.07 8.67
C ALA A 77 -10.36 -0.74 9.78
N GLU A 78 -10.85 -0.06 10.81
CA GLU A 78 -11.61 -0.69 11.89
C GLU A 78 -12.92 -1.28 11.37
N TYR A 79 -13.16 -2.54 11.77
CA TYR A 79 -14.29 -3.36 11.38
C TYR A 79 -15.08 -3.73 12.65
N ALA A 80 -16.31 -3.25 12.75
CA ALA A 80 -17.13 -3.39 13.96
C ALA A 80 -17.24 -4.86 14.40
N GLY A 81 -16.99 -5.13 15.68
CA GLY A 81 -17.13 -6.46 16.26
C GLY A 81 -15.99 -7.44 15.96
N VAL A 82 -14.92 -7.02 15.27
CA VAL A 82 -13.75 -7.86 14.96
C VAL A 82 -12.50 -7.25 15.57
N GLU A 83 -11.73 -8.07 16.30
CA GLU A 83 -10.50 -7.66 16.98
C GLU A 83 -9.59 -6.80 16.10
N TYR A 84 -9.02 -5.75 16.69
CA TYR A 84 -8.08 -4.83 16.06
C TYR A 84 -6.84 -4.70 16.94
N SER A 85 -5.70 -5.11 16.42
CA SER A 85 -4.45 -5.18 17.19
C SER A 85 -3.40 -4.16 16.74
N ALA A 86 -3.42 -3.72 15.48
CA ALA A 86 -2.32 -2.97 14.88
C ALA A 86 -0.94 -3.63 15.09
N SER A 87 -0.90 -4.96 15.23
CA SER A 87 0.26 -5.75 15.63
C SER A 87 0.93 -5.32 16.96
N SER A 88 0.19 -4.64 17.84
CA SER A 88 0.68 -4.16 19.13
C SER A 88 0.07 -4.94 20.29
N ARG A 89 0.90 -5.30 21.28
CA ARG A 89 0.38 -5.91 22.53
C ARG A 89 -0.52 -4.94 23.29
N PHE A 90 -0.27 -3.64 23.16
CA PHE A 90 -1.07 -2.59 23.80
C PHE A 90 -2.55 -2.64 23.38
N LEU A 91 -2.83 -2.99 22.12
CA LEU A 91 -4.19 -3.08 21.58
C LEU A 91 -4.77 -4.50 21.56
N GLN A 92 -4.05 -5.49 22.09
CA GLN A 92 -4.53 -6.88 22.05
C GLN A 92 -5.87 -7.03 22.78
N GLY A 93 -6.84 -7.69 22.14
CA GLY A 93 -8.20 -7.82 22.65
C GLY A 93 -9.11 -6.59 22.47
N PHE A 94 -8.63 -5.50 21.87
CA PHE A 94 -9.49 -4.37 21.52
C PHE A 94 -10.44 -4.76 20.37
N VAL A 95 -11.73 -4.46 20.54
CA VAL A 95 -12.76 -4.70 19.52
C VAL A 95 -13.49 -3.38 19.26
N PRO A 96 -13.42 -2.82 18.05
CA PRO A 96 -14.09 -1.58 17.70
C PRO A 96 -15.61 -1.77 17.65
N ASP A 97 -16.35 -0.72 18.03
CA ASP A 97 -17.81 -0.70 18.11
C ASP A 97 -18.50 -0.28 16.80
N ARG A 98 -17.72 0.21 15.83
CA ARG A 98 -18.22 0.73 14.56
C ARG A 98 -17.21 0.52 13.43
N ASP A 99 -17.74 0.52 12.21
CA ASP A 99 -16.92 0.52 11.01
C ASP A 99 -16.37 1.92 10.73
N THR A 100 -15.14 1.97 10.21
CA THR A 100 -14.67 3.15 9.46
C THR A 100 -15.48 3.36 8.19
N GLU A 101 -15.47 4.58 7.67
CA GLU A 101 -16.14 4.89 6.41
C GLU A 101 -15.60 4.03 5.27
N LEU A 102 -14.28 3.79 5.23
CA LEU A 102 -13.68 2.91 4.24
C LEU A 102 -14.25 1.48 4.32
N VAL A 103 -14.37 0.92 5.52
CA VAL A 103 -14.97 -0.42 5.71
C VAL A 103 -16.43 -0.44 5.29
N LYS A 104 -17.20 0.62 5.57
CA LYS A 104 -18.58 0.73 5.08
C LYS A 104 -18.65 0.74 3.56
N ARG A 105 -17.73 1.43 2.87
CA ARG A 105 -17.66 1.44 1.40
C ARG A 105 -17.30 0.08 0.83
N PHE A 106 -16.36 -0.64 1.44
CA PHE A 106 -16.09 -2.03 1.06
C PHE A 106 -17.33 -2.92 1.20
N LYS A 107 -18.04 -2.84 2.34
CA LYS A 107 -19.29 -3.59 2.56
C LYS A 107 -20.38 -3.21 1.54
N ALA A 108 -20.57 -1.92 1.27
CA ALA A 108 -21.54 -1.43 0.29
C ALA A 108 -21.20 -1.84 -1.15
N GLY A 109 -19.91 -1.96 -1.47
CA GLY A 109 -19.42 -2.52 -2.74
C GLY A 109 -19.62 -4.03 -2.87
N GLY A 110 -20.07 -4.70 -1.80
CA GLY A 110 -20.35 -6.13 -1.76
C GLY A 110 -19.14 -7.02 -1.50
N PHE A 111 -18.02 -6.46 -1.05
CA PHE A 111 -16.84 -7.25 -0.68
C PHE A 111 -17.10 -8.09 0.58
N ILE A 112 -16.51 -9.29 0.62
CA ILE A 112 -16.60 -10.19 1.78
C ILE A 112 -15.23 -10.32 2.44
N THR A 113 -15.05 -9.72 3.62
CA THR A 113 -13.78 -9.79 4.36
C THR A 113 -13.60 -11.18 4.96
N VAL A 114 -12.61 -11.94 4.48
CA VAL A 114 -12.36 -13.31 4.95
C VAL A 114 -11.41 -13.35 6.16
N ALA A 115 -10.45 -12.42 6.22
CA ALA A 115 -9.50 -12.32 7.31
C ALA A 115 -8.78 -10.96 7.29
N LYS A 116 -8.03 -10.67 8.37
CA LYS A 116 -7.11 -9.53 8.44
C LYS A 116 -5.64 -9.93 8.28
N THR A 117 -4.88 -9.03 7.65
CA THR A 117 -3.48 -9.26 7.27
C THR A 117 -2.48 -8.67 8.25
N ASN A 118 -1.31 -9.32 8.33
CA ASN A 118 -0.20 -8.95 9.18
C ASN A 118 0.50 -7.65 8.73
N LEU A 119 1.13 -6.96 9.67
CA LEU A 119 1.81 -5.68 9.51
C LEU A 119 2.86 -5.47 10.63
N PRO A 120 3.90 -4.63 10.48
CA PRO A 120 4.70 -4.18 11.62
C PRO A 120 3.83 -3.37 12.60
N GLU A 121 4.27 -3.27 13.87
CA GLU A 121 3.54 -2.57 14.92
C GLU A 121 3.17 -1.13 14.52
N PHE A 122 1.89 -0.78 14.70
CA PHE A 122 1.27 0.49 14.26
C PHE A 122 1.54 0.87 12.79
N ALA A 123 1.78 -0.14 11.95
CA ALA A 123 2.11 0.02 10.54
C ALA A 123 3.39 0.86 10.29
N ILE A 124 4.30 0.94 11.27
CA ILE A 124 5.56 1.69 11.18
C ILE A 124 6.71 0.73 10.84
N GLY A 125 7.10 0.71 9.57
CA GLY A 125 8.24 -0.07 9.09
C GLY A 125 8.15 -0.39 7.60
N ALA A 126 9.31 -0.60 6.97
CA ALA A 126 9.42 -1.02 5.57
C ALA A 126 9.46 -2.55 5.41
N THR A 127 9.35 -3.31 6.50
CA THR A 127 9.23 -4.78 6.56
C THR A 127 8.07 -5.15 7.47
N THR A 128 7.56 -6.38 7.36
CA THR A 128 6.53 -6.93 8.24
C THR A 128 7.12 -7.99 9.15
N GLU A 129 7.72 -7.55 10.25
CA GLU A 129 8.36 -8.40 11.28
C GLU A 129 7.93 -8.07 12.72
N PRO A 130 6.61 -7.93 13.00
CA PRO A 130 6.13 -7.57 14.33
C PRO A 130 6.45 -8.66 15.37
N ARG A 131 6.74 -8.23 16.60
CA ARG A 131 6.96 -9.15 17.74
C ARG A 131 5.71 -9.90 18.17
N LEU A 132 4.52 -9.35 17.95
CA LEU A 132 3.25 -9.96 18.39
C LEU A 132 2.90 -11.20 17.57
N THR A 133 2.94 -11.07 16.26
CA THR A 133 2.42 -12.06 15.30
C THR A 133 3.52 -12.76 14.50
N GLY A 134 4.78 -12.33 14.65
CA GLY A 134 5.92 -12.87 13.91
C GLY A 134 6.02 -12.32 12.49
N ALA A 135 7.13 -12.64 11.81
CA ALA A 135 7.42 -12.18 10.46
C ALA A 135 6.44 -12.73 9.43
N THR A 136 6.02 -11.89 8.48
CA THR A 136 5.46 -12.36 7.20
C THR A 136 6.63 -12.68 6.26
N HIS A 137 6.51 -13.76 5.51
CA HIS A 137 7.51 -14.21 4.56
C HIS A 137 7.11 -13.85 3.12
N ASN A 138 8.10 -13.56 2.28
CA ASN A 138 7.88 -13.30 0.87
C ASN A 138 7.56 -14.62 0.12
N PRO A 139 6.50 -14.68 -0.70
CA PRO A 139 6.16 -15.91 -1.42
C PRO A 139 7.19 -16.31 -2.48
N TRP A 140 7.99 -15.38 -3.00
CA TRP A 140 9.06 -15.64 -3.97
C TRP A 140 10.28 -16.31 -3.34
N ASP A 141 10.60 -15.95 -2.10
CA ASP A 141 11.68 -16.52 -1.29
C ASP A 141 11.34 -16.31 0.19
N THR A 142 11.04 -17.40 0.90
CA THR A 142 10.57 -17.33 2.29
C THR A 142 11.63 -16.84 3.28
N SER A 143 12.89 -16.68 2.86
CA SER A 143 13.93 -16.07 3.70
C SER A 143 13.92 -14.53 3.65
N ARG A 144 13.10 -13.94 2.78
CA ARG A 144 13.07 -12.50 2.49
C ARG A 144 11.80 -11.82 2.96
N THR A 145 11.90 -10.50 3.12
CA THR A 145 10.77 -9.66 3.47
C THR A 145 9.79 -9.51 2.29
N PRO A 146 8.48 -9.55 2.54
CA PRO A 146 7.46 -9.12 1.57
C PRO A 146 7.37 -7.59 1.49
N GLY A 147 8.26 -6.83 2.15
CA GLY A 147 8.13 -5.39 2.32
C GLY A 147 7.15 -5.04 3.45
N GLY A 148 6.85 -3.75 3.59
CA GLY A 148 5.97 -3.25 4.65
C GLY A 148 5.49 -1.82 4.40
N SER A 149 4.48 -1.36 5.14
CA SER A 149 3.83 -2.08 6.25
C SER A 149 2.68 -3.01 5.86
N SER A 150 2.20 -2.99 4.61
CA SER A 150 1.12 -3.90 4.15
C SER A 150 1.66 -5.24 3.61
N GLY A 151 2.71 -5.78 4.25
CA GLY A 151 3.42 -6.98 3.78
C GLY A 151 2.55 -8.24 3.76
N GLY A 152 1.68 -8.42 4.76
CA GLY A 152 0.72 -9.52 4.77
C GLY A 152 -0.23 -9.50 3.56
N ALA A 153 -0.74 -8.32 3.21
CA ALA A 153 -1.58 -8.13 2.02
C ALA A 153 -0.82 -8.45 0.73
N GLY A 154 0.40 -7.93 0.56
CA GLY A 154 1.24 -8.21 -0.62
C GLY A 154 1.52 -9.70 -0.80
N ALA A 155 1.91 -10.39 0.27
CA ALA A 155 2.20 -11.83 0.25
C ALA A 155 0.96 -12.67 -0.12
N MET A 156 -0.21 -12.35 0.42
CA MET A 156 -1.45 -13.09 0.15
C MET A 156 -2.00 -12.85 -1.27
N VAL A 157 -1.84 -11.64 -1.81
CA VAL A 157 -2.23 -11.35 -3.19
C VAL A 157 -1.30 -12.04 -4.19
N ALA A 158 0.02 -11.96 -3.96
CA ALA A 158 1.04 -12.57 -4.82
C ALA A 158 0.97 -14.10 -4.85
N SER A 159 0.68 -14.74 -3.71
CA SER A 159 0.54 -16.19 -3.61
C SER A 159 -0.78 -16.73 -4.17
N GLY A 160 -1.65 -15.89 -4.71
CA GLY A 160 -2.92 -16.34 -5.30
C GLY A 160 -3.99 -16.72 -4.28
N VAL A 161 -3.86 -16.31 -3.01
CA VAL A 161 -4.86 -16.57 -1.97
C VAL A 161 -6.10 -15.73 -2.20
N VAL A 162 -5.93 -14.44 -2.51
CA VAL A 162 -7.00 -13.51 -2.91
C VAL A 162 -6.56 -12.67 -4.10
N PRO A 163 -7.48 -12.15 -4.94
CA PRO A 163 -7.13 -11.20 -6.00
C PRO A 163 -6.83 -9.79 -5.49
N VAL A 164 -7.41 -9.40 -4.34
CA VAL A 164 -7.39 -8.04 -3.79
C VAL A 164 -7.23 -8.10 -2.27
N ALA A 165 -6.36 -7.25 -1.72
CA ALA A 165 -6.23 -7.03 -0.29
C ALA A 165 -6.02 -5.55 0.03
N HIS A 166 -6.65 -5.07 1.10
CA HIS A 166 -6.52 -3.70 1.59
C HIS A 166 -5.11 -3.39 2.10
N GLY A 167 -4.68 -2.14 1.93
CA GLY A 167 -3.54 -1.56 2.62
C GLY A 167 -3.60 -0.04 2.68
N ASN A 168 -2.74 0.54 3.54
CA ASN A 168 -2.51 1.98 3.65
C ASN A 168 -1.06 2.31 3.34
N ASP A 169 -0.81 3.55 2.94
CA ASP A 169 0.48 4.06 2.48
C ASP A 169 0.76 5.45 3.07
N ALA A 170 1.74 5.54 3.99
CA ALA A 170 2.22 6.78 4.60
C ALA A 170 3.65 7.19 4.15
N GLY A 171 4.33 6.27 3.48
CA GLY A 171 5.71 6.42 2.98
C GLY A 171 6.09 5.40 1.91
N GLY A 172 5.10 4.69 1.36
CA GLY A 172 5.27 3.55 0.48
C GLY A 172 4.56 2.28 0.93
N SER A 173 3.81 2.26 2.04
CA SER A 173 3.34 1.00 2.62
C SER A 173 2.34 0.16 1.80
N ILE A 174 1.85 0.65 0.66
CA ILE A 174 1.18 -0.16 -0.38
C ILE A 174 2.18 -0.54 -1.47
N ARG A 175 2.97 0.44 -1.94
CA ARG A 175 3.90 0.29 -3.07
C ARG A 175 5.13 -0.56 -2.75
N ILE A 176 5.66 -0.49 -1.54
CA ILE A 176 6.81 -1.28 -1.07
C ILE A 176 6.46 -2.77 -1.09
N PRO A 177 5.37 -3.24 -0.44
CA PRO A 177 4.98 -4.64 -0.58
C PRO A 177 4.61 -5.04 -1.99
N ALA A 178 3.98 -4.15 -2.77
CA ALA A 178 3.66 -4.44 -4.16
C ALA A 178 4.92 -4.72 -4.99
N ALA A 179 5.96 -3.89 -4.84
CA ALA A 179 7.25 -4.12 -5.48
C ALA A 179 7.93 -5.40 -5.00
N ALA A 180 7.94 -5.64 -3.68
CA ALA A 180 8.64 -6.78 -3.12
C ALA A 180 7.94 -8.13 -3.38
N CYS A 181 6.62 -8.13 -3.56
CA CYS A 181 5.81 -9.32 -3.81
C CYS A 181 5.42 -9.51 -5.27
N GLY A 182 5.74 -8.56 -6.16
CA GLY A 182 5.38 -8.65 -7.58
C GLY A 182 3.87 -8.49 -7.82
N THR A 183 3.26 -7.49 -7.17
CA THR A 183 1.83 -7.15 -7.34
C THR A 183 1.67 -5.69 -7.80
N VAL A 184 0.45 -5.31 -8.16
CA VAL A 184 0.08 -3.92 -8.39
C VAL A 184 -0.23 -3.25 -7.06
N GLY A 185 0.22 -2.01 -6.87
CA GLY A 185 -0.10 -1.22 -5.68
C GLY A 185 -0.14 0.28 -5.99
N LEU A 186 -1.33 0.87 -5.89
CA LEU A 186 -1.56 2.31 -6.08
C LEU A 186 -1.72 3.00 -4.72
N LYS A 187 -0.95 4.08 -4.51
CA LYS A 187 -1.26 5.12 -3.53
C LYS A 187 -2.09 6.20 -4.23
N PRO A 188 -3.39 6.34 -3.95
CA PRO A 188 -4.22 7.39 -4.56
C PRO A 188 -3.82 8.79 -4.10
N THR A 189 -4.37 9.82 -4.73
CA THR A 189 -4.15 11.22 -4.32
C THR A 189 -4.55 11.44 -2.86
N ARG A 190 -3.84 12.31 -2.14
CA ARG A 190 -4.24 12.72 -0.77
C ARG A 190 -5.69 13.21 -0.78
N GLY A 191 -6.50 12.70 0.17
CA GLY A 191 -7.92 13.04 0.27
C GLY A 191 -8.81 12.38 -0.80
N ARG A 192 -8.30 11.38 -1.54
CA ARG A 192 -9.10 10.57 -2.48
C ARG A 192 -10.01 9.58 -1.77
N ASN A 193 -9.50 8.97 -0.71
CA ASN A 193 -10.18 7.96 0.11
C ASN A 193 -10.46 8.51 1.51
N PRO A 194 -11.55 8.07 2.15
CA PRO A 194 -11.98 8.59 3.44
C PRO A 194 -11.13 8.04 4.59
N LEU A 195 -11.01 8.82 5.67
CA LEU A 195 -10.40 8.39 6.95
C LEU A 195 -11.37 8.50 8.14
N GLY A 196 -12.63 8.85 7.87
CA GLY A 196 -13.66 8.93 8.89
C GLY A 196 -14.04 7.56 9.48
N PRO A 197 -14.73 7.56 10.63
CA PRO A 197 -15.24 8.74 11.33
C PRO A 197 -14.23 9.38 12.28
N TYR A 198 -13.04 8.79 12.43
CA TYR A 198 -12.09 9.17 13.48
C TYR A 198 -11.14 10.30 13.08
N PHE A 199 -10.78 10.38 11.81
CA PHE A 199 -9.74 11.29 11.34
C PHE A 199 -10.18 12.05 10.08
N GLY A 200 -9.80 13.33 10.00
CA GLY A 200 -9.82 14.08 8.74
C GLY A 200 -8.50 13.92 7.97
N GLU A 201 -7.39 13.75 8.69
CA GLU A 201 -6.08 13.38 8.14
C GLU A 201 -5.23 12.65 9.19
N VAL A 202 -4.28 11.84 8.74
CA VAL A 202 -3.30 11.16 9.59
C VAL A 202 -1.89 11.55 9.12
N PHE A 203 -1.00 11.87 10.07
CA PHE A 203 0.35 12.37 9.81
C PHE A 203 0.36 13.58 8.85
N SER A 204 -0.51 14.57 9.08
CA SER A 204 -0.65 15.73 8.19
C SER A 204 -0.90 15.38 6.72
N GLY A 205 -1.73 14.35 6.50
CA GLY A 205 -2.20 13.95 5.18
C GLY A 205 -1.25 13.02 4.43
N PHE A 206 -0.23 12.45 5.06
CA PHE A 206 0.67 11.50 4.38
C PHE A 206 0.02 10.15 4.06
N VAL A 207 -1.00 9.77 4.84
CA VAL A 207 -1.69 8.49 4.69
C VAL A 207 -2.68 8.53 3.53
N ALA A 208 -2.64 7.50 2.69
CA ALA A 208 -3.70 7.15 1.75
C ALA A 208 -4.08 5.66 1.91
N GLU A 209 -5.37 5.36 1.76
CA GLU A 209 -5.93 4.01 1.84
C GLU A 209 -6.25 3.48 0.45
N HIS A 210 -5.89 2.23 0.16
CA HIS A 210 -6.30 1.54 -1.06
C HIS A 210 -6.06 0.03 -0.97
N VAL A 211 -5.56 -0.59 -2.05
CA VAL A 211 -5.38 -2.04 -2.17
C VAL A 211 -4.08 -2.42 -2.88
N LEU A 212 -3.69 -3.67 -2.66
CA LEU A 212 -2.77 -4.43 -3.50
C LEU A 212 -3.58 -5.43 -4.32
N THR A 213 -3.29 -5.55 -5.62
CA THR A 213 -4.02 -6.41 -6.56
C THR A 213 -3.07 -7.11 -7.53
N ARG A 214 -3.56 -8.12 -8.27
CA ARG A 214 -2.78 -8.73 -9.37
C ARG A 214 -2.90 -7.98 -10.69
N THR A 215 -4.00 -7.26 -10.90
CA THR A 215 -4.27 -6.58 -12.17
C THR A 215 -4.58 -5.10 -11.98
N VAL A 216 -4.29 -4.30 -13.01
CA VAL A 216 -4.55 -2.85 -13.00
C VAL A 216 -6.03 -2.55 -12.89
N ARG A 217 -6.88 -3.31 -13.62
CA ARG A 217 -8.33 -3.12 -13.59
C ARG A 217 -8.97 -3.43 -12.23
N ASP A 218 -8.41 -4.37 -11.46
CA ASP A 218 -8.86 -4.62 -10.08
C ASP A 218 -8.57 -3.41 -9.17
N THR A 219 -7.36 -2.85 -9.27
CA THR A 219 -6.99 -1.61 -8.54
C THR A 219 -7.97 -0.50 -8.86
N ALA A 220 -8.24 -0.29 -10.16
CA ALA A 220 -9.14 0.75 -10.63
C ALA A 220 -10.59 0.56 -10.17
N ALA A 221 -11.13 -0.66 -10.29
CA ALA A 221 -12.49 -0.99 -9.85
C ALA A 221 -12.69 -0.78 -8.34
N VAL A 222 -11.66 -1.07 -7.53
CA VAL A 222 -11.72 -0.79 -6.09
C VAL A 222 -11.74 0.72 -5.82
N LEU A 223 -11.03 1.52 -6.63
CA LEU A 223 -11.00 2.95 -6.44
C LEU A 223 -12.37 3.58 -6.73
N ASP A 224 -13.11 3.08 -7.72
CA ASP A 224 -14.49 3.48 -7.99
C ASP A 224 -15.43 3.21 -6.80
N ILE A 225 -15.18 2.13 -6.03
CA ILE A 225 -15.98 1.77 -4.85
C ILE A 225 -15.65 2.67 -3.65
N THR A 226 -14.37 3.01 -3.49
CA THR A 226 -13.85 3.55 -2.23
C THR A 226 -13.59 5.06 -2.27
N ALA A 227 -13.40 5.66 -3.45
CA ALA A 227 -13.07 7.07 -3.60
C ALA A 227 -14.25 8.00 -3.34
N GLY A 228 -13.93 9.24 -2.96
CA GLY A 228 -14.88 10.33 -2.76
C GLY A 228 -14.83 10.90 -1.34
N PRO A 229 -15.23 12.16 -1.15
CA PRO A 229 -15.23 12.82 0.16
C PRO A 229 -16.10 12.06 1.17
N ASP A 230 -15.69 12.09 2.44
CA ASP A 230 -16.53 11.75 3.60
C ASP A 230 -17.13 13.00 4.24
N VAL A 231 -18.15 12.80 5.08
CA VAL A 231 -18.74 13.84 5.89
C VAL A 231 -17.69 14.40 6.86
N GLY A 232 -17.40 15.70 6.69
CA GLY A 232 -16.48 16.42 7.57
C GLY A 232 -15.05 16.53 7.05
N ASP A 233 -14.74 15.96 5.88
CA ASP A 233 -13.44 16.16 5.23
C ASP A 233 -13.18 17.63 4.96
N TRP A 234 -12.01 18.13 5.37
CA TRP A 234 -11.66 19.55 5.22
C TRP A 234 -11.32 19.89 3.77
N TYR A 235 -10.59 19.00 3.09
CA TYR A 235 -10.10 19.21 1.72
C TYR A 235 -10.11 17.88 0.95
N PRO A 236 -11.10 17.64 0.07
CA PRO A 236 -11.12 16.43 -0.76
C PRO A 236 -10.21 16.54 -1.98
N ALA A 237 -9.80 15.39 -2.52
CA ALA A 237 -9.12 15.34 -3.82
C ALA A 237 -10.03 15.85 -4.96
N PRO A 238 -9.47 16.38 -6.07
CA PRO A 238 -10.25 16.81 -7.23
C PRO A 238 -11.19 15.69 -7.70
N PRO A 239 -12.49 15.96 -7.93
CA PRO A 239 -13.43 14.92 -8.34
C PRO A 239 -13.03 14.34 -9.70
N GLN A 240 -13.28 13.05 -9.90
CA GLN A 240 -13.14 12.41 -11.20
C GLN A 240 -14.49 12.34 -11.90
N SER A 241 -14.48 12.60 -13.21
CA SER A 241 -15.69 12.62 -14.04
C SER A 241 -16.02 11.27 -14.65
N THR A 242 -15.04 10.36 -14.69
CA THR A 242 -15.10 9.07 -15.38
C THR A 242 -14.68 7.97 -14.40
N SER A 243 -15.23 6.77 -14.60
CA SER A 243 -14.88 5.60 -13.79
C SER A 243 -13.40 5.26 -13.96
N TYR A 244 -12.71 5.00 -12.86
CA TYR A 244 -11.31 4.56 -12.89
C TYR A 244 -11.16 3.24 -13.64
N LEU A 245 -12.12 2.31 -13.51
CA LEU A 245 -12.14 1.05 -14.26
C LEU A 245 -12.19 1.29 -15.78
N GLU A 246 -13.00 2.26 -16.23
CA GLU A 246 -13.03 2.67 -17.64
C GLU A 246 -11.69 3.30 -18.07
N GLU A 247 -11.07 4.10 -17.20
CA GLU A 247 -9.77 4.70 -17.46
C GLU A 247 -8.66 3.66 -17.61
N ALA A 248 -8.66 2.59 -16.81
CA ALA A 248 -7.67 1.52 -16.91
C ALA A 248 -7.68 0.80 -18.27
N GLY A 249 -8.80 0.80 -18.99
CA GLY A 249 -8.92 0.25 -20.35
C GLY A 249 -8.78 1.29 -21.47
N THR A 250 -8.54 2.55 -21.13
CA THR A 250 -8.46 3.65 -22.10
C THR A 250 -7.00 3.90 -22.51
N PRO A 251 -6.68 4.07 -23.81
CA PRO A 251 -5.32 4.40 -24.22
C PRO A 251 -4.84 5.74 -23.62
N PRO A 252 -3.61 5.83 -23.08
CA PRO A 252 -3.09 7.05 -22.46
C PRO A 252 -2.79 8.18 -23.46
N GLY A 253 -2.72 7.87 -24.76
CA GLY A 253 -2.15 8.77 -25.76
C GLY A 253 -0.63 8.91 -25.58
N ARG A 254 -0.06 9.97 -26.16
CA ARG A 254 1.37 10.27 -25.99
C ARG A 254 1.58 11.06 -24.71
N LEU A 255 2.53 10.63 -23.88
CA LEU A 255 2.84 11.21 -22.57
C LEU A 255 4.30 11.68 -22.55
N ARG A 256 4.59 12.69 -21.73
CA ARG A 256 5.94 13.14 -21.37
C ARG A 256 6.36 12.45 -20.08
N ILE A 257 7.22 11.45 -20.21
CA ILE A 257 7.67 10.59 -19.12
C ILE A 257 9.13 10.95 -18.83
N ALA A 258 9.39 11.47 -17.64
CA ALA A 258 10.75 11.56 -17.14
C ALA A 258 11.09 10.29 -16.36
N PHE A 259 12.32 9.81 -16.46
CA PHE A 259 12.80 8.72 -15.61
C PHE A 259 14.08 9.05 -14.86
N SER A 260 14.30 8.38 -13.73
CA SER A 260 15.53 8.45 -12.96
C SER A 260 15.88 7.12 -12.30
N ALA A 261 17.17 6.78 -12.36
CA ALA A 261 17.76 5.64 -11.64
C ALA A 261 18.57 6.08 -10.42
N GLU A 262 18.59 7.37 -10.10
CA GLU A 262 19.33 7.94 -8.97
C GLU A 262 18.43 8.09 -7.74
N SER A 263 18.92 7.70 -6.57
CA SER A 263 18.15 7.80 -5.33
C SER A 263 17.91 9.27 -4.98
N PRO A 264 16.65 9.68 -4.72
CA PRO A 264 16.41 11.01 -4.18
C PRO A 264 17.11 11.17 -2.83
N THR A 265 17.21 10.15 -1.97
CA THR A 265 17.85 10.32 -0.65
C THR A 265 19.38 10.31 -0.68
N GLY A 266 20.01 10.26 -1.88
CA GLY A 266 21.46 10.23 -2.07
C GLY A 266 22.09 8.86 -1.77
N THR A 267 21.28 7.82 -1.55
CA THR A 267 21.75 6.45 -1.31
C THR A 267 22.09 5.73 -2.61
N GLU A 268 22.91 4.69 -2.54
CA GLU A 268 23.14 3.82 -3.71
C GLU A 268 21.86 3.07 -4.09
N VAL A 269 21.62 2.94 -5.39
CA VAL A 269 20.52 2.14 -5.95
C VAL A 269 21.12 0.87 -6.52
N HIS A 270 20.58 -0.28 -6.13
CA HIS A 270 21.05 -1.57 -6.60
C HIS A 270 20.97 -1.66 -8.13
N PRO A 271 21.98 -2.25 -8.81
CA PRO A 271 22.01 -2.33 -10.27
C PRO A 271 20.76 -2.96 -10.89
N ASP A 272 20.18 -3.99 -10.27
CA ASP A 272 18.93 -4.60 -10.76
C ASP A 272 17.78 -3.59 -10.83
N CYS A 273 17.61 -2.75 -9.80
CA CYS A 273 16.58 -1.72 -9.75
C CYS A 273 16.85 -0.62 -10.80
N ALA A 274 18.11 -0.16 -10.89
CA ALA A 274 18.52 0.86 -11.85
C ALA A 274 18.41 0.40 -13.31
N ASN A 275 18.70 -0.88 -13.58
CA ASN A 275 18.57 -1.45 -14.92
C ASN A 275 17.10 -1.67 -15.29
N ALA A 276 16.29 -2.13 -14.35
CA ALA A 276 14.86 -2.34 -14.58
C ALA A 276 14.14 -1.03 -14.94
N VAL A 277 14.44 0.10 -14.27
CA VAL A 277 13.82 1.38 -14.64
C VAL A 277 14.24 1.87 -16.03
N ARG A 278 15.50 1.67 -16.43
CA ARG A 278 15.97 2.02 -17.78
C ARG A 278 15.32 1.17 -18.85
N ASP A 279 15.16 -0.12 -18.59
CA ASP A 279 14.46 -1.04 -19.48
C ASP A 279 12.98 -0.66 -19.66
N ILE A 280 12.29 -0.27 -18.59
CA ILE A 280 10.91 0.22 -18.69
C ILE A 280 10.82 1.59 -19.36
N ALA A 281 11.81 2.48 -19.14
CA ALA A 281 11.88 3.74 -19.87
C ALA A 281 11.98 3.51 -21.40
N ALA A 282 12.82 2.56 -21.82
CA ALA A 282 12.92 2.15 -23.22
C ALA A 282 11.61 1.56 -23.76
N LEU A 283 10.93 0.70 -22.98
CA LEU A 283 9.61 0.19 -23.34
C LEU A 283 8.58 1.33 -23.53
N CYS A 284 8.58 2.32 -22.66
CA CYS A 284 7.70 3.49 -22.80
C CYS A 284 8.01 4.28 -24.09
N GLU A 285 9.27 4.41 -24.48
CA GLU A 285 9.66 5.06 -25.73
C GLU A 285 9.18 4.24 -26.95
N GLU A 286 9.34 2.91 -26.91
CA GLU A 286 8.84 2.00 -27.96
C GLU A 286 7.31 2.06 -28.11
N LEU A 287 6.59 2.27 -27.00
CA LEU A 287 5.13 2.47 -26.98
C LEU A 287 4.70 3.86 -27.46
N GLY A 288 5.64 4.75 -27.80
CA GLY A 288 5.40 6.04 -28.44
C GLY A 288 5.33 7.23 -27.52
N HIS A 289 5.76 7.11 -26.26
CA HIS A 289 5.85 8.23 -25.32
C HIS A 289 7.12 9.06 -25.55
N ASP A 290 7.10 10.32 -25.08
CA ASP A 290 8.29 11.16 -25.01
C ASP A 290 9.03 10.86 -23.71
N VAL A 291 10.19 10.21 -23.80
CA VAL A 291 10.95 9.76 -22.63
C VAL A 291 12.25 10.55 -22.51
N GLU A 292 12.52 11.11 -21.33
CA GLU A 292 13.80 11.75 -21.03
C GLU A 292 14.34 11.35 -19.64
N GLU A 293 15.66 11.30 -19.49
CA GLU A 293 16.28 11.08 -18.18
C GLU A 293 16.32 12.40 -17.41
N ARG A 294 15.47 12.54 -16.39
CA ARG A 294 15.32 13.76 -15.60
C ARG A 294 14.67 13.48 -14.24
N SER A 295 15.02 14.28 -13.24
CA SER A 295 14.40 14.26 -11.90
C SER A 295 13.88 15.64 -11.51
N PRO A 296 12.88 15.73 -10.61
CA PRO A 296 12.50 16.99 -9.98
C PRO A 296 13.60 17.49 -9.04
N ASP A 297 14.01 18.75 -9.20
CA ASP A 297 14.91 19.42 -8.26
C ASP A 297 14.20 19.67 -6.92
N HIS A 298 14.79 19.22 -5.81
CA HIS A 298 14.32 19.49 -4.45
C HIS A 298 15.44 19.24 -3.42
N ASP A 299 15.33 19.82 -2.22
CA ASP A 299 16.20 19.48 -1.09
C ASP A 299 15.89 18.08 -0.57
N THR A 300 16.59 17.09 -1.09
CA THR A 300 16.34 15.68 -0.79
C THR A 300 16.61 15.31 0.66
N HIS A 301 17.71 15.79 1.24
CA HIS A 301 18.05 15.49 2.63
C HIS A 301 17.10 16.20 3.60
N GLY A 302 16.84 17.49 3.39
CA GLY A 302 15.94 18.27 4.23
C GLY A 302 14.51 17.75 4.18
N LEU A 303 13.99 17.43 2.98
CA LEU A 303 12.64 16.88 2.82
C LEU A 303 12.47 15.54 3.55
N TRP A 304 13.45 14.63 3.42
CA TRP A 304 13.43 13.35 4.11
C TRP A 304 13.50 13.52 5.64
N LEU A 305 14.34 14.45 6.12
CA LEU A 305 14.51 14.72 7.55
C LEU A 305 13.24 15.32 8.17
N ASP A 306 12.62 16.28 7.49
CA ASP A 306 11.37 16.90 7.92
C ASP A 306 10.23 15.87 7.96
N TRP A 307 10.10 15.04 6.92
CA TRP A 307 9.14 13.95 6.88
C TRP A 307 9.36 12.94 8.03
N THR A 308 10.60 12.53 8.28
CA THR A 308 10.92 11.57 9.36
C THR A 308 10.64 12.16 10.74
N THR A 309 10.92 13.44 10.94
CA THR A 309 10.59 14.14 12.19
C THR A 309 9.08 14.22 12.40
N MET A 310 8.32 14.59 11.37
CA MET A 310 6.85 14.63 11.45
C MET A 310 6.23 13.25 11.68
N MET A 311 6.77 12.20 11.06
CA MET A 311 6.35 10.82 11.32
C MET A 311 6.56 10.43 12.79
N SER A 312 7.65 10.86 13.42
CA SER A 312 7.91 10.59 14.86
C SER A 312 6.87 11.29 15.74
N ALA A 313 6.60 12.58 15.49
CA ALA A 313 5.54 13.34 16.19
C ALA A 313 4.15 12.71 15.96
N GLY A 314 3.89 12.23 14.74
CA GLY A 314 2.69 11.50 14.41
C GLY A 314 2.54 10.21 15.20
N VAL A 315 3.60 9.41 15.32
CA VAL A 315 3.58 8.17 16.11
C VAL A 315 3.29 8.44 17.58
N ALA A 316 3.91 9.47 18.17
CA ALA A 316 3.60 9.92 19.53
C ALA A 316 2.11 10.27 19.67
N TRP A 317 1.59 11.12 18.77
CA TRP A 317 0.16 11.47 18.73
C TRP A 317 -0.75 10.24 18.63
N GLY A 318 -0.42 9.29 17.74
CA GLY A 318 -1.21 8.08 17.55
C GLY A 318 -1.24 7.19 18.78
N VAL A 319 -0.09 6.99 19.44
CA VAL A 319 0.00 6.20 20.68
C VAL A 319 -0.80 6.87 21.80
N HIS A 320 -0.63 8.18 22.01
CA HIS A 320 -1.40 8.91 23.04
C HIS A 320 -2.90 8.92 22.75
N GLY A 321 -3.31 9.03 21.49
CA GLY A 321 -4.72 8.92 21.10
C GLY A 321 -5.31 7.55 21.45
N TRP A 322 -4.55 6.47 21.31
CA TRP A 322 -4.97 5.15 21.77
C TRP A 322 -5.03 5.04 23.29
N GLU A 323 -4.10 5.65 24.03
CA GLU A 323 -4.15 5.71 25.49
C GLU A 323 -5.45 6.38 26.00
N GLU A 324 -5.84 7.49 25.36
CA GLU A 324 -7.10 8.17 25.67
C GLU A 324 -8.31 7.30 25.33
N ARG A 325 -8.30 6.67 24.16
CA ARG A 325 -9.42 5.84 23.70
C ARG A 325 -9.62 4.57 24.53
N ILE A 326 -8.55 3.92 24.95
CA ILE A 326 -8.60 2.73 25.82
C ILE A 326 -8.82 3.14 27.29
N GLY A 327 -8.43 4.36 27.67
CA GLY A 327 -8.54 4.86 29.04
C GLY A 327 -7.40 4.39 29.97
N ARG A 328 -6.24 4.01 29.40
CA ARG A 328 -5.04 3.64 30.16
C ARG A 328 -3.76 4.01 29.40
N LYS A 329 -2.68 4.19 30.14
CA LYS A 329 -1.35 4.40 29.58
C LYS A 329 -0.71 3.10 29.09
N VAL A 330 0.19 3.22 28.13
CA VAL A 330 1.05 2.13 27.68
C VAL A 330 1.98 1.73 28.84
N GLU A 331 2.08 0.44 29.11
CA GLU A 331 3.02 -0.11 30.09
C GLU A 331 4.34 -0.54 29.43
N PRO A 332 5.47 -0.55 30.18
CA PRO A 332 6.76 -0.98 29.65
C PRO A 332 6.70 -2.37 28.99
N GLY A 333 7.06 -2.44 27.69
CA GLY A 333 7.11 -3.68 26.92
C GLY A 333 5.82 -4.05 26.18
N GLU A 334 4.76 -3.24 26.29
CA GLU A 334 3.53 -3.40 25.50
C GLU A 334 3.65 -2.86 24.07
N ILE A 335 4.59 -1.94 23.85
CA ILE A 335 5.00 -1.47 22.52
C ILE A 335 6.46 -1.85 22.25
N GLU A 336 6.80 -2.02 20.98
CA GLU A 336 8.14 -2.36 20.55
C GLU A 336 9.14 -1.23 20.82
N PRO A 337 10.42 -1.54 21.09
CA PRO A 337 11.42 -0.52 21.42
C PRO A 337 11.58 0.57 20.35
N PHE A 338 11.39 0.24 19.07
CA PHE A 338 11.44 1.20 17.98
C PHE A 338 10.29 2.22 18.07
N ILE A 339 9.07 1.75 18.35
CA ILE A 339 7.90 2.61 18.53
C ILE A 339 8.11 3.48 19.76
N ALA A 340 8.54 2.92 20.89
CA ALA A 340 8.83 3.70 22.10
C ALA A 340 9.84 4.83 21.86
N ALA A 341 10.91 4.56 21.10
CA ALA A 341 11.92 5.57 20.75
C ALA A 341 11.41 6.64 19.78
N LEU A 342 10.43 6.31 18.92
CA LEU A 342 9.75 7.29 18.06
C LEU A 342 8.77 8.15 18.87
N VAL A 343 8.05 7.57 19.84
CA VAL A 343 7.19 8.31 20.78
C VAL A 343 8.03 9.33 21.55
N GLU A 344 9.13 8.91 22.17
CA GLU A 344 10.03 9.80 22.93
C GLU A 344 10.55 10.97 22.08
N ARG A 345 10.95 10.70 20.83
CA ARG A 345 11.37 11.76 19.90
C ARG A 345 10.22 12.65 19.47
N GLY A 346 9.05 12.07 19.22
CA GLY A 346 7.85 12.81 18.83
C GLY A 346 7.40 13.78 19.91
N ASP A 347 7.44 13.38 21.18
CA ASP A 347 7.13 14.21 22.34
C ASP A 347 8.07 15.42 22.48
N ALA A 348 9.30 15.31 21.98
CA ALA A 348 10.26 16.40 21.95
C ALA A 348 9.97 17.44 20.84
N VAL A 349 9.08 17.15 19.88
CA VAL A 349 8.72 18.07 18.80
C VAL A 349 7.61 19.02 19.25
N GLY A 350 7.99 20.21 19.68
CA GLY A 350 7.03 21.26 20.06
C GLY A 350 6.16 21.74 18.89
N ALA A 351 4.94 22.20 19.18
CA ALA A 351 3.96 22.60 18.16
C ALA A 351 4.48 23.62 17.12
N PRO A 352 5.21 24.70 17.48
CA PRO A 352 5.79 25.61 16.48
C PRO A 352 6.82 24.93 15.56
N ALA A 353 7.62 24.01 16.11
CA ALA A 353 8.59 23.25 15.31
C ALA A 353 7.86 22.33 14.33
N TYR A 354 6.82 21.63 14.79
CA TYR A 354 5.96 20.80 13.94
C TYR A 354 5.40 21.57 12.74
N LEU A 355 4.83 22.77 12.97
CA LEU A 355 4.32 23.63 11.91
C LEU A 355 5.43 24.07 10.93
N ALA A 356 6.63 24.35 11.42
CA ALA A 356 7.76 24.70 10.57
C ALA A 356 8.25 23.52 9.69
N HIS A 357 8.24 22.29 10.22
CA HIS A 357 8.49 21.08 9.41
C HIS A 357 7.43 20.91 8.31
N LEU A 358 6.15 21.09 8.66
CA LEU A 358 5.05 21.01 7.69
C LEU A 358 5.18 22.06 6.59
N GLU A 359 5.51 23.31 6.93
CA GLU A 359 5.72 24.38 5.95
C GLU A 359 6.84 24.03 4.95
N ARG A 360 7.98 23.50 5.43
CA ARG A 360 9.09 23.09 4.55
C ARG A 360 8.72 21.93 3.63
N LEU A 361 7.95 20.96 4.13
CA LEU A 361 7.41 19.88 3.30
C LEU A 361 6.44 20.40 2.23
N GLN A 362 5.61 21.39 2.57
CA GLN A 362 4.73 22.05 1.59
C GLN A 362 5.55 22.81 0.54
N LEU A 363 6.63 23.50 0.92
CA LEU A 363 7.53 24.16 -0.03
C LEU A 363 8.19 23.16 -0.98
N GLY A 364 8.74 22.06 -0.45
CA GLY A 364 9.31 20.99 -1.28
C GLY A 364 8.26 20.35 -2.20
N ALA A 365 7.03 20.15 -1.72
CA ALA A 365 5.94 19.69 -2.57
C ALA A 365 5.62 20.65 -3.73
N ARG A 366 5.76 21.97 -3.53
CA ARG A 366 5.60 22.96 -4.61
C ARG A 366 6.75 22.92 -5.61
N GLU A 367 7.97 22.63 -5.18
CA GLU A 367 9.13 22.47 -6.07
C GLU A 367 8.94 21.26 -6.97
N ILE A 368 8.61 20.10 -6.38
CA ILE A 368 8.29 18.88 -7.13
C ILE A 368 7.06 19.10 -8.02
N GLY A 369 6.03 19.79 -7.54
CA GLY A 369 4.84 20.10 -8.34
C GLY A 369 5.12 20.91 -9.62
N LYS A 370 6.15 21.78 -9.63
CA LYS A 370 6.54 22.52 -10.85
C LYS A 370 7.03 21.59 -11.95
N PHE A 371 7.75 20.53 -11.60
CA PHE A 371 8.24 19.53 -12.54
C PHE A 371 7.11 18.90 -13.36
N PHE A 372 5.97 18.65 -12.72
CA PHE A 372 4.77 18.07 -13.33
C PHE A 372 3.97 19.05 -14.21
N THR A 373 4.38 20.30 -14.32
CA THR A 373 3.86 21.20 -15.37
C THR A 373 4.47 20.88 -16.74
N GLU A 374 5.67 20.29 -16.73
CA GLU A 374 6.44 19.92 -17.93
C GLU A 374 6.39 18.42 -18.23
N HIS A 375 6.05 17.59 -17.24
CA HIS A 375 5.99 16.13 -17.36
C HIS A 375 4.63 15.59 -16.91
N ASP A 376 4.21 14.50 -17.52
CA ASP A 376 2.97 13.78 -17.16
C ASP A 376 3.25 12.75 -16.06
N VAL A 377 4.39 12.07 -16.13
CA VAL A 377 4.77 10.98 -15.22
C VAL A 377 6.26 11.06 -14.88
N TRP A 378 6.60 10.76 -13.62
CA TRP A 378 7.97 10.49 -13.19
C TRP A 378 8.15 9.00 -12.85
N LEU A 379 9.03 8.35 -13.59
CA LEU A 379 9.34 6.93 -13.55
C LEU A 379 10.61 6.68 -12.73
N THR A 380 10.49 5.86 -11.68
CA THR A 380 11.61 5.45 -10.82
C THR A 380 11.54 3.95 -10.53
N PRO A 381 12.59 3.32 -10.00
CA PRO A 381 12.39 2.09 -9.25
C PRO A 381 11.41 2.34 -8.11
N THR A 382 10.65 1.33 -7.70
CA THR A 382 9.87 1.45 -6.45
C THR A 382 10.77 1.35 -5.22
N LEU A 383 11.75 0.45 -5.28
CA LEU A 383 12.71 0.17 -4.20
C LEU A 383 14.14 0.46 -4.65
N GLY A 384 14.98 0.85 -3.70
CA GLY A 384 16.42 1.04 -3.90
C GLY A 384 17.19 -0.29 -3.95
N GLU A 385 16.64 -1.34 -3.36
CA GLU A 385 17.22 -2.70 -3.34
C GLU A 385 16.12 -3.74 -3.62
N PRO A 386 16.46 -4.92 -4.18
CA PRO A 386 15.56 -6.08 -4.22
C PRO A 386 15.10 -6.49 -2.81
N PRO A 387 14.06 -7.34 -2.68
CA PRO A 387 13.57 -7.81 -1.38
C PRO A 387 14.69 -8.28 -0.46
N LEU A 388 14.86 -7.63 0.69
CA LEU A 388 15.95 -7.93 1.63
C LEU A 388 15.70 -9.25 2.38
N PRO A 389 16.74 -9.96 2.84
CA PRO A 389 16.58 -11.00 3.85
C PRO A 389 15.85 -10.48 5.09
N LEU A 390 15.02 -11.32 5.71
CA LEU A 390 14.39 -11.03 7.00
C LEU A 390 15.46 -10.80 8.08
N GLY A 391 15.15 -9.97 9.08
CA GLY A 391 16.05 -9.66 10.18
C GLY A 391 17.17 -8.67 9.85
N ILE A 392 17.18 -8.07 8.65
CA ILE A 392 18.18 -7.06 8.27
C ILE A 392 17.80 -5.65 8.75
N LEU A 393 16.50 -5.32 8.79
CA LEU A 393 16.00 -4.01 9.18
C LEU A 393 15.59 -4.01 10.66
N THR A 394 16.55 -4.27 11.55
CA THR A 394 16.33 -4.34 13.00
C THR A 394 16.65 -3.01 13.71
N TYR A 395 15.99 -2.79 14.85
CA TYR A 395 16.26 -1.65 15.71
C TYR A 395 17.10 -2.09 16.91
N ASP A 396 18.43 -1.97 16.78
CA ASP A 396 19.39 -2.41 17.81
C ASP A 396 20.27 -1.27 18.35
N SER A 397 20.27 -0.09 17.71
CA SER A 397 21.25 0.96 18.00
C SER A 397 20.84 1.97 19.07
N GLY A 398 19.56 2.02 19.45
CA GLY A 398 19.02 3.07 20.32
C GLY A 398 18.74 4.41 19.62
N ASP A 399 19.14 4.57 18.35
CA ASP A 399 18.78 5.71 17.51
C ASP A 399 17.79 5.28 16.40
N PRO A 400 16.47 5.50 16.53
CA PRO A 400 15.50 5.21 15.50
C PRO A 400 15.83 5.86 14.14
N PHE A 401 16.58 6.97 14.11
CA PHE A 401 16.95 7.60 12.83
C PHE A 401 17.95 6.76 12.04
N GLU A 402 18.74 5.92 12.69
CA GLU A 402 19.63 4.98 12.00
C GLU A 402 18.82 3.92 11.22
N LEU A 403 17.85 3.27 11.88
CA LEU A 403 16.95 2.35 11.19
C LEU A 403 16.17 3.08 10.09
N ARG A 404 15.70 4.31 10.33
CA ARG A 404 15.01 5.11 9.30
C ARG A 404 15.89 5.40 8.09
N ARG A 405 17.19 5.71 8.28
CA ARG A 405 18.14 5.88 7.16
C ARG A 405 18.34 4.58 6.39
N ARG A 406 18.45 3.44 7.08
CA ARG A 406 18.56 2.13 6.42
C ARG A 406 17.28 1.77 5.65
N GLN A 407 16.10 2.07 6.21
CA GLN A 407 14.82 1.95 5.51
C GLN A 407 14.75 2.87 4.29
N ALA A 408 15.28 4.09 4.39
CA ALA A 408 15.36 5.04 3.28
C ALA A 408 16.31 4.57 2.17
N THR A 409 17.27 3.70 2.46
CA THR A 409 18.09 3.04 1.43
C THR A 409 17.30 1.95 0.69
N PHE A 410 16.48 1.19 1.42
CA PHE A 410 15.64 0.13 0.85
C PHE A 410 14.49 0.69 0.00
N SER A 411 13.85 1.78 0.44
CA SER A 411 12.72 2.41 -0.26
C SER A 411 12.86 3.94 -0.35
N PRO A 412 13.81 4.46 -1.15
CA PRO A 412 14.10 5.89 -1.20
C PRO A 412 13.04 6.69 -1.97
N PHE A 413 12.31 6.07 -2.90
CA PHE A 413 11.49 6.79 -3.88
C PHE A 413 10.07 7.10 -3.39
N THR A 414 9.49 6.22 -2.58
CA THR A 414 8.03 6.19 -2.39
C THR A 414 7.49 7.34 -1.53
N TYR A 415 8.25 7.80 -0.53
CA TYR A 415 7.79 8.83 0.42
C TYR A 415 7.46 10.16 -0.25
N ILE A 416 8.08 10.47 -1.39
CA ILE A 416 7.84 11.70 -2.16
C ILE A 416 6.35 11.83 -2.53
N ALA A 417 5.70 10.73 -2.92
CA ALA A 417 4.27 10.74 -3.24
C ALA A 417 3.38 11.02 -2.00
N ASN A 418 3.84 10.64 -0.81
CA ASN A 418 3.12 10.91 0.44
C ASN A 418 3.27 12.37 0.85
N VAL A 419 4.47 12.93 0.72
CA VAL A 419 4.76 14.33 1.02
C VAL A 419 4.02 15.27 0.07
N THR A 420 4.12 15.01 -1.24
CA THR A 420 3.46 15.82 -2.29
C THR A 420 1.95 15.59 -2.36
N GLY A 421 1.48 14.43 -1.88
CA GLY A 421 0.08 14.00 -1.99
C GLY A 421 -0.31 13.50 -3.39
N GLN A 422 0.61 13.50 -4.36
CA GLN A 422 0.38 13.00 -5.72
C GLN A 422 0.09 11.49 -5.74
N PRO A 423 -0.68 10.98 -6.71
CA PRO A 423 -0.89 9.55 -6.85
C PRO A 423 0.37 8.86 -7.39
N GLY A 424 0.68 7.68 -6.86
CA GLY A 424 1.83 6.89 -7.32
C GLY A 424 1.50 5.40 -7.36
N ILE A 425 1.91 4.70 -8.41
CA ILE A 425 1.62 3.27 -8.60
C ILE A 425 2.91 2.47 -8.78
N SER A 426 2.98 1.30 -8.15
CA SER A 426 4.03 0.31 -8.39
C SER A 426 3.48 -0.82 -9.26
N LEU A 427 4.18 -1.16 -10.33
CA LEU A 427 3.85 -2.26 -11.24
C LEU A 427 4.96 -3.33 -11.25
N PRO A 428 4.60 -4.63 -11.34
CA PRO A 428 5.57 -5.72 -11.36
C PRO A 428 6.03 -6.01 -12.80
N LEU A 429 6.87 -5.13 -13.35
CA LEU A 429 7.29 -5.16 -14.75
C LEU A 429 8.66 -5.84 -15.00
N ALA A 430 9.37 -6.19 -13.93
CA ALA A 430 10.71 -6.76 -14.01
C ALA A 430 10.98 -7.78 -12.89
N TRP A 431 11.87 -8.73 -13.17
CA TRP A 431 12.42 -9.70 -12.23
C TRP A 431 13.94 -9.75 -12.41
N ASN A 432 14.68 -9.95 -11.33
CA ASN A 432 16.13 -10.06 -11.40
C ASN A 432 16.60 -11.51 -11.65
N GLY A 433 17.92 -11.71 -11.66
CA GLY A 433 18.53 -13.03 -11.91
C GLY A 433 18.23 -14.10 -10.86
N ASP A 434 17.75 -13.71 -9.68
CA ASP A 434 17.32 -14.61 -8.59
C ASP A 434 15.80 -14.87 -8.63
N ASP A 435 15.12 -14.50 -9.72
CA ASP A 435 13.66 -14.55 -9.87
C ASP A 435 12.89 -13.76 -8.79
N LEU A 436 13.51 -12.73 -8.21
CA LEU A 436 12.83 -11.78 -7.32
C LEU A 436 12.18 -10.65 -8.13
N PRO A 437 10.95 -10.24 -7.78
CA PRO A 437 10.29 -9.13 -8.45
C PRO A 437 11.00 -7.80 -8.16
N ILE A 438 11.04 -6.94 -9.17
CA ILE A 438 11.52 -5.57 -9.12
C ILE A 438 10.36 -4.65 -9.54
N GLY A 439 9.79 -3.95 -8.56
CA GLY A 439 8.70 -3.01 -8.81
C GLY A 439 9.17 -1.72 -9.48
N ILE A 440 8.35 -1.22 -10.38
CA ILE A 440 8.58 0.03 -11.11
C ILE A 440 7.50 1.04 -10.72
N HIS A 441 7.93 2.22 -10.29
CA HIS A 441 7.09 3.24 -9.71
C HIS A 441 6.84 4.37 -10.71
N PHE A 442 5.56 4.74 -10.84
CA PHE A 442 5.10 5.84 -11.67
C PHE A 442 4.39 6.85 -10.77
N LEU A 443 4.96 8.04 -10.61
CA LEU A 443 4.34 9.17 -9.92
C LEU A 443 3.65 10.07 -10.95
N GLY A 444 2.36 10.35 -10.77
CA GLY A 444 1.55 11.18 -11.68
C GLY A 444 1.25 12.56 -11.07
N ARG A 445 0.53 13.41 -11.80
CA ARG A 445 0.10 14.73 -11.28
C ARG A 445 -0.89 14.59 -10.14
N TYR A 446 -0.96 15.62 -9.28
CA TYR A 446 -1.93 15.66 -8.19
C TYR A 446 -3.37 15.55 -8.73
N GLY A 447 -4.10 14.52 -8.28
CA GLY A 447 -5.48 14.24 -8.72
C GLY A 447 -5.61 13.50 -10.06
N ASP A 448 -4.51 13.08 -10.68
CA ASP A 448 -4.47 12.47 -12.01
C ASP A 448 -4.17 10.96 -11.96
N GLU A 449 -4.97 10.22 -11.20
CA GLU A 449 -4.92 8.75 -11.21
C GLU A 449 -5.27 8.17 -12.60
N ALA A 450 -6.11 8.88 -13.38
CA ALA A 450 -6.53 8.45 -14.71
C ALA A 450 -5.33 8.24 -15.64
N THR A 451 -4.41 9.20 -15.73
CA THR A 451 -3.19 9.05 -16.55
C THR A 451 -2.36 7.84 -16.12
N LEU A 452 -2.19 7.63 -14.81
CA LEU A 452 -1.44 6.47 -14.30
C LEU A 452 -2.14 5.15 -14.62
N LEU A 453 -3.46 5.06 -14.46
CA LEU A 453 -4.21 3.85 -14.74
C LEU A 453 -4.22 3.50 -16.23
N ARG A 454 -4.38 4.49 -17.12
CA ARG A 454 -4.28 4.30 -18.58
C ARG A 454 -2.91 3.77 -19.00
N LEU A 455 -1.83 4.41 -18.51
CA LEU A 455 -0.46 3.96 -18.77
C LEU A 455 -0.21 2.56 -18.21
N SER A 456 -0.70 2.29 -17.00
CA SER A 456 -0.54 0.98 -16.36
C SER A 456 -1.25 -0.13 -17.14
N GLY A 457 -2.46 0.13 -17.66
CA GLY A 457 -3.18 -0.81 -18.52
C GLY A 457 -2.41 -1.12 -19.80
N GLN A 458 -1.88 -0.08 -20.48
CA GLN A 458 -1.04 -0.27 -21.67
C GLN A 458 0.22 -1.11 -21.37
N LEU A 459 0.88 -0.86 -20.23
CA LEU A 459 2.07 -1.61 -19.81
C LEU A 459 1.76 -3.05 -19.42
N GLU A 460 0.63 -3.29 -18.75
CA GLU A 460 0.13 -4.63 -18.42
C GLU A 460 -0.14 -5.45 -19.69
N GLU A 461 -0.68 -4.84 -20.73
CA GLU A 461 -0.89 -5.49 -22.04
C GLU A 461 0.42 -5.73 -22.80
N ALA A 462 1.33 -4.74 -22.81
CA ALA A 462 2.59 -4.81 -23.54
C ALA A 462 3.58 -5.81 -22.89
N ARG A 463 3.57 -5.91 -21.56
CA ARG A 463 4.45 -6.80 -20.80
C ARG A 463 3.69 -7.48 -19.66
N PRO A 464 2.88 -8.51 -19.97
CA PRO A 464 2.03 -9.16 -18.98
C PRO A 464 2.84 -9.96 -17.95
N TRP A 465 2.46 -9.84 -16.68
CA TRP A 465 3.00 -10.63 -15.56
C TRP A 465 2.04 -11.71 -15.05
N LYS A 466 0.84 -11.83 -15.62
CA LYS A 466 -0.21 -12.76 -15.15
C LYS A 466 0.23 -14.22 -15.01
N ASP A 467 1.24 -14.64 -15.78
CA ASP A 467 1.76 -16.01 -15.80
C ASP A 467 2.93 -16.22 -14.82
N ARG A 468 3.45 -15.15 -14.20
CA ARG A 468 4.49 -15.20 -13.17
C ARG A 468 3.84 -15.59 -11.84
N ARG A 469 4.29 -16.70 -11.24
CA ARG A 469 3.80 -17.19 -9.94
C ARG A 469 4.97 -17.47 -9.00
N PRO A 470 4.86 -17.07 -7.71
CA PRO A 470 5.87 -17.41 -6.73
C PRO A 470 5.89 -18.91 -6.40
N PRO A 471 7.02 -19.47 -5.93
CA PRO A 471 7.12 -20.87 -5.52
C PRO A 471 6.15 -21.26 -4.40
N VAL A 472 5.83 -20.33 -3.48
CA VAL A 472 4.80 -20.52 -2.47
C VAL A 472 3.50 -19.89 -2.95
N SER A 473 2.64 -20.70 -3.55
CA SER A 473 1.35 -20.29 -4.12
C SER A 473 0.22 -21.25 -3.73
N ALA A 474 -1.00 -20.75 -3.81
CA ALA A 474 -2.23 -21.53 -3.74
C ALA A 474 -2.59 -22.14 -5.11
#